data_AF-A0A953C7Q0-F1
#
_entry.id   AF-A0A953C7Q0-F1
#
_cell.length_a   1.000
_cell.length_b   1.000
_cell.length_c   1.000
_cell.angle_alpha   90.00
_cell.angle_beta   90.00
_cell.angle_gamma   90.00
#
_symmetry.space_group_name_H-M   'P 1'
#
loop_
_entity.id
_entity.type
_entity.pdbx_description
1 polymer ?
#
loop_
_entity_poly.entity_id
_entity_poly.type
_entity_poly.pdbx_seq_one_letter_code
_entity_poly.pdbx_strand_id
1 'polypeptide(L)' 'MLARGEKYKCIECGLPYAAEGFDLHYGRIENGPAYWSDRGLLCSPTCSLAHYRKRAAEGTLPKQPAKNPLER' A
#
# COMPACT_ATOMS: atom_id res chain seq x y z
N MET A 1 -22.18 2.65 -8.45
CA MET A 1 -21.00 2.53 -7.57
C MET A 1 -19.81 3.04 -8.36
N LEU A 2 -19.25 4.20 -7.99
CA LEU A 2 -18.15 4.83 -8.73
C LEU A 2 -16.89 3.94 -8.69
N ALA A 3 -16.23 3.80 -9.84
CA ALA A 3 -15.02 3.02 -10.10
C ALA A 3 -13.81 3.44 -9.24
N ARG A 4 -13.87 3.23 -7.93
CA ARG A 4 -12.74 3.44 -7.00
C ARG A 4 -11.66 2.35 -7.13
N GLY A 5 -11.97 1.22 -7.78
CA GLY A 5 -11.07 0.08 -7.90
C GLY A 5 -9.86 0.28 -8.83
N GLU A 6 -9.97 1.13 -9.86
CA GLU A 6 -8.89 1.27 -10.86
C GLU A 6 -7.76 2.20 -10.41
N LYS A 7 -8.04 3.17 -9.53
CA LYS A 7 -7.05 4.19 -9.14
C LYS A 7 -6.11 3.72 -8.02
N TYR A 8 -6.56 2.78 -7.19
CA TYR A 8 -5.81 2.33 -6.02
C TYR A 8 -5.54 0.84 -6.15
N LYS A 9 -4.30 0.49 -6.47
CA LYS A 9 -3.82 -0.88 -6.58
C LYS A 9 -2.49 -1.02 -5.87
N CYS A 10 -2.15 -2.24 -5.45
CA CYS A 10 -0.83 -2.54 -4.91
C CYS A 10 0.25 -2.20 -5.94
N ILE A 11 1.26 -1.44 -5.55
CA ILE A 11 2.35 -1.04 -6.46
C ILE A 11 3.31 -2.19 -6.79
N GLU A 12 3.28 -3.27 -5.99
CA GLU A 12 4.13 -4.45 -6.21
C GLU A 12 3.46 -5.53 -7.05
N CYS A 13 2.22 -5.91 -6.71
CA CYS A 13 1.52 -7.02 -7.38
C CYS A 13 0.32 -6.60 -8.24
N GLY A 14 -0.09 -5.34 -8.16
CA GLY A 14 -1.25 -4.83 -8.91
C GLY A 14 -2.62 -5.19 -8.34
N LEU A 15 -2.70 -5.87 -7.18
CA LEU A 15 -3.98 -6.24 -6.55
C LEU A 15 -4.84 -4.99 -6.31
N PRO A 16 -6.10 -4.95 -6.78
CA PRO A 16 -6.97 -3.81 -6.58
C PRO A 16 -7.28 -3.56 -5.10
N TYR A 17 -7.36 -2.30 -4.71
CA TYR A 17 -7.78 -1.90 -3.37
C TYR A 17 -9.21 -2.40 -3.10
N ALA A 18 -9.44 -2.92 -1.89
CA ALA A 18 -10.67 -3.59 -1.46
C ALA A 18 -10.99 -4.93 -2.16
N ALA A 19 -10.06 -5.51 -2.93
CA ALA A 19 -10.15 -6.90 -3.34
C ALA A 19 -9.89 -7.85 -2.16
N GLU A 20 -10.35 -9.09 -2.29
CA GLU A 20 -9.99 -10.16 -1.35
C GLU A 20 -8.47 -10.33 -1.29
N GLY A 21 -7.92 -10.45 -0.08
CA GLY A 21 -6.48 -10.50 0.16
C GLY A 21 -5.78 -9.15 0.23
N PHE A 22 -6.51 -8.03 0.15
CA PHE A 22 -5.97 -6.71 0.47
C PHE A 22 -6.14 -6.41 1.96
N ASP A 23 -5.03 -6.31 2.69
CA ASP A 23 -5.01 -6.03 4.12
C ASP A 23 -5.43 -4.59 4.40
N LEU A 24 -6.49 -4.47 5.21
CA LEU A 24 -7.07 -3.21 5.66
C LEU A 24 -6.79 -3.02 7.15
N HIS A 25 -6.69 -1.78 7.61
CA HIS A 25 -6.46 -1.51 9.02
C HIS A 25 -7.68 -1.99 9.85
N TYR A 26 -7.45 -2.92 10.78
CA TYR A 26 -8.50 -3.70 11.48
C TYR A 26 -9.49 -4.45 10.55
N GLY A 27 -9.08 -4.75 9.31
CA GLY A 27 -9.95 -5.41 8.33
C GLY A 27 -11.12 -4.55 7.83
N ARG A 28 -11.11 -3.23 8.08
CA ARG A 28 -12.21 -2.33 7.70
C ARG A 28 -11.79 -1.36 6.62
N ILE A 29 -12.57 -1.28 5.54
CA ILE A 29 -12.29 -0.39 4.41
C ILE A 29 -12.34 1.10 4.78
N GLU A 30 -13.14 1.44 5.80
CA GLU A 30 -13.25 2.80 6.35
C GLU A 30 -11.93 3.28 6.99
N ASN A 31 -11.13 2.34 7.52
CA ASN A 31 -9.85 2.65 8.14
C ASN A 31 -8.69 2.71 7.13
N GLY A 32 -8.95 2.41 5.86
CA GLY A 32 -7.92 2.43 4.83
C GLY A 32 -7.04 1.18 4.76
N PRO A 33 -6.01 1.21 3.89
CA PRO A 33 -5.05 0.13 3.74
C PRO A 33 -4.19 -0.03 5.00
N ALA A 34 -3.86 -1.27 5.37
CA ALA A 34 -2.94 -1.53 6.47
C ALA A 34 -1.48 -1.16 6.14
N TYR A 35 -1.11 -1.20 4.85
CA TYR A 35 0.26 -0.95 4.39
C TYR A 35 0.30 0.06 3.23
N TRP A 36 1.25 1.00 3.31
CA TRP A 36 1.51 1.99 2.27
C TRP A 36 2.96 2.46 2.30
N SER A 37 3.36 3.20 1.28
CA SER A 37 4.66 3.85 1.15
C SER A 37 4.51 5.25 0.54
N ASP A 38 5.63 5.97 0.43
CA ASP A 38 5.72 7.24 -0.30
C ASP A 38 5.33 7.10 -1.79
N ARG A 39 5.40 5.88 -2.34
CA ARG A 39 5.12 5.59 -3.75
C ARG A 39 3.74 5.00 -4.01
N GLY A 40 2.98 4.68 -2.96
CA GLY A 40 1.62 4.15 -3.10
C GLY A 40 1.30 3.00 -2.14
N LEU A 41 0.22 2.27 -2.44
CA LEU A 41 -0.37 1.28 -1.55
C LEU A 41 0.27 -0.11 -1.68
N LEU A 42 0.21 -0.86 -0.60
CA LEU A 42 0.70 -2.24 -0.51
C LEU A 42 -0.40 -3.12 0.05
N CYS A 43 -0.68 -4.24 -0.60
CA CYS A 43 -1.81 -5.08 -0.21
C CYS A 43 -1.55 -5.99 0.98
N SER A 44 -0.29 -6.25 1.36
CA SER A 44 0.03 -7.23 2.39
C SER A 44 1.44 -7.04 2.99
N PRO A 45 1.77 -7.67 4.14
CA PRO A 45 3.12 -7.67 4.69
C PRO A 45 4.15 -8.18 3.69
N THR A 46 3.77 -9.19 2.89
CA THR A 46 4.62 -9.78 1.87
C THR A 46 5.01 -8.75 0.80
N CYS A 47 4.04 -8.01 0.27
CA CYS A 47 4.33 -6.94 -0.70
C CYS A 47 5.10 -5.79 -0.05
N SER A 48 4.83 -5.46 1.21
CA SER A 48 5.58 -4.43 1.93
C SER A 48 7.06 -4.77 2.09
N LEU A 49 7.37 -6.01 2.49
CA LEU A 49 8.75 -6.48 2.60
C LEU A 49 9.44 -6.59 1.25
N ALA A 50 8.73 -7.05 0.21
CA ALA A 50 9.26 -7.09 -1.16
C ALA A 50 9.62 -5.68 -1.65
N HIS A 51 8.72 -4.71 -1.46
CA HIS A 51 8.96 -3.30 -1.80
C HIS A 51 10.20 -2.76 -1.08
N TYR A 52 10.30 -2.97 0.24
CA TYR A 52 11.44 -2.52 1.03
C TYR A 52 12.77 -3.08 0.51
N ARG A 53 12.83 -4.40 0.24
CA ARG A 53 14.03 -5.06 -0.27
C ARG A 53 14.44 -4.52 -1.64
N LYS A 54 13.48 -4.28 -2.53
CA LYS A 54 13.72 -3.68 -3.84
C LYS A 54 14.32 -2.27 -3.70
N ARG A 55 13.71 -1.43 -2.85
CA ARG A 55 14.21 -0.07 -2.58
C ARG A 55 15.60 -0.08 -1.96
N ALA A 56 15.90 -1.05 -1.09
CA ALA A 56 17.21 -1.22 -0.50
C ALA A 56 18.27 -1.55 -1.55
N ALA A 57 17.98 -2.49 -2.46
CA ALA A 57 18.87 -2.86 -3.56
C ALA A 57 19.09 -1.69 -4.54
N GLU A 58 18.06 -0.88 -4.78
CA GLU A 58 18.15 0.32 -5.62
C GLU A 58 18.81 1.51 -4.92
N GLY A 59 19.08 1.44 -3.61
CA GLY A 59 19.59 2.57 -2.82
C GLY A 59 18.59 3.73 -2.69
N THR A 60 17.29 3.48 -2.87
CA THR A 60 16.24 4.51 -2.88
C THR A 60 15.35 4.50 -1.64
N LEU A 61 15.82 3.91 -0.53
CA LEU A 61 15.07 3.88 0.72
C LEU A 61 14.74 5.31 1.21
N PRO A 62 13.51 5.53 1.72
CA PRO A 62 13.14 6.84 2.25
C PRO A 62 13.89 7.12 3.55
N LYS A 63 14.27 8.39 3.76
CA LYS A 63 14.95 8.85 4.99
C LYS A 63 13.98 9.11 6.15
N GLN A 64 12.70 9.19 5.86
CA GLN A 64 11.63 9.46 6.81
C GLN A 64 10.44 8.54 6.52
N PRO A 65 9.61 8.22 7.52
CA PRO A 65 8.39 7.45 7.30
C PRO A 65 7.49 8.13 6.26
N ALA A 66 6.77 7.32 5.48
CA ALA A 66 5.72 7.85 4.62
C ALA A 66 4.65 8.53 5.48
N LYS A 67 4.19 9.71 5.05
CA LYS A 67 3.04 10.38 5.69
C LYS A 67 1.84 9.44 5.70
N ASN A 68 1.01 9.53 6.74
CA ASN A 68 -0.23 8.78 6.77
C ASN A 68 -1.12 9.25 5.60
N PRO A 69 -1.57 8.36 4.71
CA PRO A 69 -2.41 8.71 3.57
C PRO A 69 -3.80 9.21 3.98
N LEU A 70 -4.16 9.10 5.25
CA LEU A 70 -5.43 9.54 5.82
C LEU A 70 -5.32 10.80 6.69
N GLU A 71 -4.11 11.27 7.01
CA GLU A 71 -3.92 12.56 7.69
C GLU A 71 -4.09 13.70 6.67
N ARG A 72 -5.03 14.61 6.97
CA ARG A 72 -5.35 15.79 6.14
C ARG A 72 -4.53 17.01 6.53
#